data_AF-A0A172XUE9-F1
#
_entry.id   AF-A0A172XUE9-F1
#
_cell.length_a   1.000
_cell.length_b   1.000
_cell.length_c   1.000
_cell.angle_alpha   90.00
_cell.angle_beta   90.00
_cell.angle_gamma   90.00
#
_symmetry.space_group_name_H-M   'P 1'
#
loop_
_entity.id
_entity.type
_entity.pdbx_description
1 polymer ?
#
loop_
_entity_poly.entity_id
_entity_poly.type
_entity_poly.pdbx_seq_one_letter_code
_entity_poly.pdbx_strand_id
1 'polypeptide(L)'
;MRTFKIFFNTIRSMSFKKICRLLSLVLPHPLFSLLSFYATMQAFTIAQKRFPKTASNNGIGNAFRHALWCAFILMYCSKISSPEKALDFCKRITDMHEELFPNKPLETKMDLHNNKIGMDYFMELLPGIHRQFFEKGFFIDALIDKMKDAKVLKNLDDDFAGHLVYLDEK
;
A
#
# COMPACT_ATOMS: atom_id res chain seq x y z
N MET A 1 -17.02 4.33 -10.87
CA MET A 1 -18.05 3.27 -10.67
C MET A 1 -17.48 1.84 -10.70
N ARG A 2 -16.62 1.47 -11.67
CA ARG A 2 -16.05 0.10 -11.75
C ARG A 2 -15.22 -0.29 -10.51
N THR A 3 -14.32 0.58 -10.05
CA THR A 3 -13.46 0.34 -8.87
C THR A 3 -14.29 0.12 -7.60
N PHE A 4 -15.25 1.00 -7.31
CA PHE A 4 -16.12 0.89 -6.14
C PHE A 4 -16.90 -0.44 -6.10
N LYS A 5 -17.42 -0.89 -7.24
CA LYS A 5 -18.13 -2.17 -7.35
C LYS A 5 -17.24 -3.37 -7.02
N ILE A 6 -15.95 -3.32 -7.39
CA ILE A 6 -14.99 -4.37 -7.05
C ILE A 6 -14.83 -4.46 -5.53
N PHE A 7 -14.52 -3.35 -4.86
CA PHE A 7 -14.34 -3.32 -3.41
C PHE A 7 -15.58 -3.78 -2.64
N PHE A 8 -16.77 -3.31 -3.04
CA PHE A 8 -18.02 -3.71 -2.40
C PHE A 8 -18.28 -5.22 -2.53
N ASN A 9 -18.06 -5.78 -3.72
CA ASN A 9 -18.23 -7.21 -3.96
C ASN A 9 -17.21 -8.03 -3.16
N THR A 10 -15.97 -7.58 -3.08
CA THR A 10 -14.91 -8.23 -2.28
C THR A 10 -15.34 -8.32 -0.81
N ILE A 11 -15.77 -7.21 -0.19
CA ILE A 11 -16.21 -7.19 1.21
C ILE A 11 -17.40 -8.13 1.42
N ARG A 12 -18.38 -8.13 0.51
CA ARG A 12 -19.57 -9.00 0.59
C ARG A 12 -19.24 -10.49 0.51
N SER A 13 -18.14 -10.85 -0.15
CA SER A 13 -17.70 -12.25 -0.29
C SER A 13 -16.89 -12.78 0.90
N MET A 14 -16.55 -11.94 1.87
CA MET A 14 -15.71 -12.32 3.02
C MET A 14 -16.49 -13.14 4.05
N SER A 15 -15.81 -14.10 4.69
CA SER A 15 -16.38 -14.84 5.81
C SER A 15 -16.62 -13.93 7.03
N PHE A 16 -17.54 -14.32 7.91
CA PHE A 16 -17.84 -13.58 9.13
C PHE A 16 -16.59 -13.29 9.98
N LYS A 17 -15.69 -14.27 10.14
CA LYS A 17 -14.41 -14.10 10.86
C LYS A 17 -13.55 -12.99 10.24
N LYS A 18 -13.46 -12.95 8.92
CA LYS A 18 -12.70 -11.92 8.18
C LYS A 18 -13.35 -10.53 8.33
N ILE A 19 -14.69 -10.47 8.35
CA ILE A 19 -15.44 -9.23 8.62
C ILE A 19 -15.17 -8.74 10.05
N CYS A 20 -15.25 -9.61 11.05
CA CYS A 20 -14.95 -9.23 12.45
C CYS A 20 -13.51 -8.72 12.60
N ARG A 21 -12.54 -9.36 11.93
CA ARG A 21 -11.15 -8.91 11.90
C ARG A 21 -11.03 -7.50 11.29
N LEU A 22 -11.64 -7.26 10.14
CA LEU A 22 -11.70 -5.94 9.51
C LEU A 22 -12.29 -4.88 10.45
N LEU A 23 -13.45 -5.18 11.04
CA LEU A 23 -14.15 -4.26 11.95
C LEU A 23 -13.33 -3.93 13.21
N SER A 24 -12.55 -4.89 13.73
CA SER A 24 -11.69 -4.69 14.90
C SER A 24 -10.65 -3.57 14.72
N LEU A 25 -10.26 -3.27 13.48
CA LEU A 25 -9.29 -2.21 13.18
C LEU A 25 -9.97 -0.94 12.65
N VAL A 26 -11.07 -1.07 11.92
CA VAL A 26 -11.74 0.06 11.27
C VAL A 26 -12.62 0.85 12.25
N LEU A 27 -13.40 0.19 13.10
CA LEU A 27 -14.34 0.85 14.01
C LEU A 27 -13.66 1.76 15.05
N PRO A 28 -12.51 1.38 15.66
CA PRO A 28 -11.82 2.27 16.60
C PRO A 28 -11.18 3.50 15.92
N HIS A 29 -10.99 3.46 14.60
CA HIS A 29 -10.24 4.48 13.85
C HIS A 29 -11.04 4.99 12.64
N PRO A 30 -12.24 5.57 12.82
CA PRO A 30 -13.16 5.85 11.72
C PRO A 30 -12.61 6.86 10.70
N LEU A 31 -11.96 7.93 11.16
CA LEU A 31 -11.38 8.94 10.27
C LEU A 31 -10.18 8.37 9.48
N PHE A 32 -9.28 7.64 10.13
CA PHE A 32 -8.17 6.97 9.46
C PHE A 32 -8.66 5.91 8.47
N SER A 33 -9.75 5.21 8.80
CA SER A 33 -10.35 4.22 7.90
C SER A 33 -10.95 4.85 6.65
N LEU A 34 -11.63 6.00 6.79
CA LEU A 34 -12.14 6.74 5.63
C LEU A 34 -11.00 7.24 4.73
N LEU A 35 -9.97 7.83 5.35
CA LEU A 35 -8.81 8.36 4.62
C LEU A 35 -7.99 7.26 3.96
N SER A 36 -7.79 6.13 4.63
CA SER A 36 -7.09 4.97 4.07
C SER A 36 -7.89 4.32 2.95
N PHE A 37 -9.22 4.23 3.06
CA PHE A 37 -10.05 3.76 1.95
C PHE A 37 -9.92 4.67 0.72
N TYR A 38 -9.93 5.99 0.93
CA TYR A 38 -9.67 6.96 -0.15
C TYR A 38 -8.26 6.80 -0.74
N ALA A 39 -7.25 6.58 0.11
CA ALA A 39 -5.88 6.27 -0.32
C ALA A 39 -5.83 5.01 -1.20
N THR A 40 -6.50 3.92 -0.80
CA THR A 40 -6.61 2.67 -1.55
C THR A 40 -7.18 2.91 -2.93
N MET A 41 -8.31 3.63 -3.02
CA MET A 41 -8.94 3.93 -4.31
C MET A 41 -8.02 4.74 -5.24
N GLN A 42 -7.32 5.74 -4.69
CA GLN A 42 -6.42 6.58 -5.45
C GLN A 42 -5.18 5.81 -5.92
N ALA A 43 -4.51 5.09 -5.03
CA ALA A 43 -3.32 4.30 -5.34
C ALA A 43 -3.64 3.23 -6.40
N PHE A 44 -4.75 2.50 -6.24
CA PHE A 44 -5.19 1.51 -7.22
C PHE A 44 -5.48 2.13 -8.59
N THR A 45 -6.19 3.27 -8.63
CA THR A 45 -6.54 3.94 -9.89
C THR A 45 -5.30 4.46 -10.62
N ILE A 46 -4.34 5.04 -9.89
CA ILE A 46 -3.08 5.54 -10.47
C ILE A 46 -2.22 4.37 -10.96
N ALA A 47 -2.07 3.32 -10.15
CA ALA A 47 -1.32 2.12 -10.53
C ALA A 47 -1.91 1.48 -11.80
N GLN A 48 -3.24 1.33 -11.87
CA GLN A 48 -3.90 0.79 -13.06
C GLN A 48 -3.71 1.67 -14.31
N LYS A 49 -3.70 2.99 -14.15
CA LYS A 49 -3.45 3.90 -15.28
C LYS A 49 -2.01 3.81 -15.79
N ARG A 50 -1.03 3.68 -14.89
CA ARG A 50 0.40 3.65 -15.21
C ARG A 50 0.89 2.27 -15.64
N PHE A 51 0.36 1.21 -15.03
CA PHE A 51 0.77 -0.18 -15.20
C PHE A 51 -0.44 -1.09 -15.45
N PRO A 52 -1.22 -0.87 -16.53
CA PRO A 52 -2.49 -1.56 -16.74
C PRO A 52 -2.38 -3.09 -16.84
N LYS A 53 -1.20 -3.60 -17.21
CA LYS A 53 -0.95 -5.04 -17.33
C LYS A 53 -0.54 -5.69 -16.01
N THR A 54 0.09 -4.94 -15.10
CA THR A 54 0.78 -5.51 -13.93
C THR A 54 0.36 -4.90 -12.59
N ALA A 55 -0.63 -3.99 -12.58
CA ALA A 55 -1.12 -3.36 -11.35
C ALA A 55 -2.05 -4.27 -10.53
N SER A 56 -2.47 -5.42 -11.07
CA SER A 56 -3.40 -6.38 -10.45
C SER A 56 -2.79 -7.78 -10.27
N ASN A 57 -1.52 -7.97 -10.58
CA ASN A 57 -0.81 -9.24 -10.49
C ASN A 57 0.43 -9.10 -9.59
N ASN A 58 1.48 -9.89 -9.75
CA ASN A 58 2.68 -9.81 -8.90
C ASN A 58 3.85 -9.04 -9.55
N GLY A 59 3.60 -8.38 -10.68
CA GLY A 59 4.61 -7.67 -11.45
C GLY A 59 4.93 -6.27 -10.92
N ILE A 60 5.74 -5.54 -11.70
CA ILE A 60 6.27 -4.21 -11.36
C ILE A 60 5.19 -3.19 -10.96
N GLY A 61 4.01 -3.25 -11.59
CA GLY A 61 2.91 -2.35 -11.28
C GLY A 61 2.32 -2.56 -9.88
N ASN A 62 2.38 -3.79 -9.36
CA ASN A 62 1.92 -4.13 -8.02
C ASN A 62 2.88 -3.60 -6.96
N ALA A 63 4.20 -3.74 -7.20
CA ALA A 63 5.22 -3.18 -6.32
C ALA A 63 5.04 -1.66 -6.14
N PHE A 64 4.84 -0.94 -7.26
CA PHE A 64 4.51 0.48 -7.25
C PHE A 64 3.22 0.77 -6.47
N ARG A 65 2.16 -0.03 -6.69
CA ARG A 65 0.85 0.14 -6.03
C ARG A 65 0.97 0.04 -4.51
N HIS A 66 1.66 -0.97 -4.00
CA HIS A 66 1.81 -1.23 -2.57
C HIS A 66 2.58 -0.09 -1.86
N ALA A 67 3.69 0.34 -2.45
CA ALA A 67 4.46 1.46 -1.91
C ALA A 67 3.66 2.78 -1.96
N LEU A 68 2.99 3.06 -3.08
CA LEU A 68 2.16 4.27 -3.23
C LEU A 68 0.98 4.26 -2.27
N TRP A 69 0.37 3.10 -2.05
CA TRP A 69 -0.74 2.93 -1.13
C TRP A 69 -0.35 3.29 0.30
N CYS A 70 0.78 2.79 0.79
CA CYS A 70 1.29 3.11 2.12
C CYS A 70 1.62 4.61 2.24
N ALA A 71 2.33 5.17 1.25
CA ALA A 71 2.67 6.59 1.24
C ALA A 71 1.41 7.48 1.27
N PHE A 72 0.34 7.09 0.57
CA PHE A 72 -0.92 7.83 0.59
C PHE A 72 -1.68 7.70 1.90
N ILE A 73 -1.73 6.51 2.51
CA ILE A 73 -2.34 6.35 3.84
C ILE A 73 -1.63 7.29 4.82
N LEU A 74 -0.30 7.24 4.85
CA LEU A 74 0.52 8.08 5.71
C LEU A 74 0.29 9.57 5.43
N MET A 75 0.30 9.98 4.16
CA MET A 75 0.04 11.36 3.77
C MET A 75 -1.31 11.85 4.31
N TYR A 76 -2.41 11.11 4.06
CA TYR A 76 -3.73 11.58 4.48
C TYR A 76 -3.90 11.54 6.01
N CYS A 77 -3.51 10.44 6.66
CA CYS A 77 -3.68 10.31 8.11
C CYS A 77 -2.75 11.27 8.88
N SER A 78 -1.54 11.54 8.39
CA SER A 78 -0.63 12.51 8.99
C SER A 78 -1.09 13.96 8.84
N LYS A 79 -2.08 14.26 7.98
CA LYS A 79 -2.70 15.59 7.96
C LYS A 79 -3.60 15.83 9.17
N ILE A 80 -4.16 14.78 9.76
CA ILE A 80 -5.10 14.90 10.89
C ILE A 80 -4.56 14.30 12.21
N SER A 81 -3.35 13.73 12.20
CA SER A 81 -2.71 13.15 13.37
C SER A 81 -1.18 13.13 13.24
N SER A 82 -0.48 12.66 14.27
CA SER A 82 0.97 12.55 14.20
C SER A 82 1.41 11.49 13.19
N PRO A 83 2.56 11.66 12.51
CA PRO A 83 3.08 10.67 11.59
C PRO A 83 3.27 9.29 12.20
N GLU A 84 3.61 9.19 13.48
CA GLU A 84 3.83 7.94 14.19
C GLU A 84 2.51 7.17 14.38
N LYS A 85 1.43 7.87 14.72
CA LYS A 85 0.08 7.27 14.80
C LYS A 85 -0.42 6.84 13.43
N ALA A 86 -0.14 7.64 12.40
CA ALA A 86 -0.47 7.30 11.03
C ALA A 86 0.32 6.05 10.57
N LEU A 87 1.59 5.92 10.97
CA LEU A 87 2.45 4.79 10.66
C LEU A 87 1.99 3.50 11.34
N ASP A 88 1.69 3.55 12.64
CA ASP A 88 1.10 2.40 13.36
C ASP A 88 -0.17 1.91 12.65
N PHE A 89 -1.09 2.84 12.35
CA PHE A 89 -2.32 2.49 11.65
C PHE A 89 -2.05 1.94 10.24
N CYS A 90 -1.17 2.58 9.48
CA CYS A 90 -0.80 2.16 8.12
C CYS A 90 -0.28 0.73 8.12
N LYS A 91 0.66 0.41 9.00
CA LYS A 91 1.20 -0.95 9.13
C LYS A 91 0.10 -1.95 9.48
N ARG A 92 -0.74 -1.63 10.47
CA ARG A 92 -1.81 -2.53 10.90
C ARG A 92 -2.86 -2.77 9.81
N ILE A 93 -3.24 -1.75 9.05
CA ILE A 93 -4.27 -1.88 8.00
C ILE A 93 -3.73 -2.64 6.80
N THR A 94 -2.46 -2.46 6.44
CA THR A 94 -1.82 -3.19 5.33
C THR A 94 -1.50 -4.62 5.71
N ASP A 95 -0.98 -4.89 6.91
CA ASP A 95 -0.74 -6.26 7.39
C ASP A 95 -2.05 -7.05 7.46
N MET A 96 -3.11 -6.41 8.00
CA MET A 96 -4.42 -7.02 8.02
C MET A 96 -4.98 -7.27 6.61
N HIS A 97 -4.67 -6.43 5.62
CA HIS A 97 -5.05 -6.70 4.23
C HIS A 97 -4.41 -7.99 3.72
N GLU A 98 -3.11 -8.17 3.92
CA GLU A 98 -2.40 -9.40 3.54
C GLU A 98 -2.94 -10.64 4.29
N GLU A 99 -3.32 -10.50 5.57
CA GLU A 99 -3.98 -11.57 6.34
C GLU A 99 -5.37 -11.95 5.78
N LEU A 100 -6.14 -10.94 5.35
CA LEU A 100 -7.50 -11.14 4.86
C LEU A 100 -7.53 -11.72 3.44
N PHE A 101 -6.49 -11.47 2.65
CA PHE A 101 -6.35 -11.91 1.26
C PHE A 101 -5.00 -12.63 1.08
N PRO A 102 -4.84 -13.84 1.67
CA PRO A 102 -3.54 -14.50 1.72
C PRO A 102 -3.05 -14.90 0.32
N ASN A 103 -1.83 -14.48 0.01
CA ASN A 103 -1.08 -14.82 -1.19
C ASN A 103 -0.09 -15.98 -0.93
N LYS A 104 0.65 -16.43 -1.95
CA LYS A 104 1.77 -17.37 -1.75
C LYS A 104 2.87 -16.71 -0.92
N PRO A 105 3.72 -17.47 -0.20
CA PRO A 105 4.75 -16.89 0.67
C PRO A 105 5.66 -15.84 0.01
N LEU A 106 6.06 -16.07 -1.25
CA LEU A 106 6.93 -15.13 -1.97
C LEU A 106 6.19 -13.84 -2.38
N GLU A 107 4.91 -13.96 -2.72
CA GLU A 107 4.03 -12.83 -3.05
C GLU A 107 3.77 -11.98 -1.80
N THR A 108 3.42 -12.62 -0.67
CA THR A 108 3.28 -11.94 0.64
C THR A 108 4.58 -11.23 1.05
N LYS A 109 5.74 -11.86 0.83
CA LYS A 109 7.04 -11.22 1.10
C LYS A 109 7.22 -9.95 0.25
N MET A 110 6.93 -10.02 -1.04
CA MET A 110 6.98 -8.86 -1.95
C MET A 110 6.03 -7.75 -1.48
N ASP A 111 4.77 -8.08 -1.18
CA ASP A 111 3.76 -7.10 -0.76
C ASP A 111 4.16 -6.40 0.55
N LEU A 112 4.59 -7.16 1.56
CA LEU A 112 5.07 -6.62 2.84
C LEU A 112 6.33 -5.76 2.68
N HIS A 113 7.28 -6.18 1.84
CA HIS A 113 8.49 -5.41 1.55
C HIS A 113 8.16 -4.07 0.90
N ASN A 114 7.33 -4.07 -0.13
CA ASN A 114 6.97 -2.83 -0.84
C ASN A 114 6.07 -1.92 0.02
N ASN A 115 5.22 -2.49 0.87
CA ASN A 115 4.48 -1.73 1.89
C ASN A 115 5.48 -0.97 2.79
N LYS A 116 6.50 -1.67 3.29
CA LYS A 116 7.57 -1.07 4.11
C LYS A 116 8.32 0.03 3.36
N ILE A 117 8.72 -0.17 2.10
CA ILE A 117 9.39 0.87 1.30
C ILE A 117 8.53 2.14 1.20
N GLY A 118 7.22 2.00 0.97
CA GLY A 118 6.30 3.14 0.93
C GLY A 118 6.20 3.87 2.26
N MET A 119 6.21 3.13 3.38
CA MET A 119 6.20 3.72 4.72
C MET A 119 7.50 4.44 5.05
N ASP A 120 8.64 3.77 4.83
CA ASP A 120 9.98 4.31 5.10
C ASP A 120 10.21 5.58 4.29
N TYR A 121 9.86 5.58 3.00
CA TYR A 121 10.01 6.74 2.14
C TYR A 121 9.23 7.96 2.65
N PHE A 122 8.01 7.78 3.15
CA PHE A 122 7.25 8.89 3.74
C PHE A 122 7.94 9.44 4.99
N MET A 123 8.43 8.55 5.86
CA MET A 123 9.08 8.94 7.12
C MET A 123 10.42 9.66 6.89
N GLU A 124 11.18 9.24 5.88
CA GLU A 124 12.44 9.87 5.45
C GLU A 124 12.25 11.33 5.00
N LEU A 125 11.07 11.69 4.49
CA LEU A 125 10.77 13.05 4.03
C LEU A 125 10.38 14.02 5.16
N LEU A 126 9.90 13.51 6.31
CA LEU A 126 9.39 14.34 7.42
C LEU A 126 10.39 15.36 7.99
N PRO A 127 11.71 15.06 8.09
CA PRO A 127 12.68 16.05 8.53
C PRO A 127 12.80 17.26 7.58
N GLY A 128 12.51 17.07 6.28
CA GLY A 128 12.64 18.11 5.26
C GLY A 128 11.34 18.81 4.89
N ILE A 129 10.18 18.17 5.13
CA ILE A 129 8.87 18.68 4.71
C ILE A 129 7.85 18.47 5.83
N HIS A 130 7.19 19.54 6.27
CA HIS A 130 6.13 19.42 7.25
C HIS A 130 4.94 18.63 6.68
N ARG A 131 4.42 17.68 7.45
CA ARG A 131 3.38 16.69 7.08
C ARG A 131 2.14 17.23 6.32
N GLN A 132 1.82 18.51 6.48
CA GLN A 132 0.67 19.14 5.81
C GLN A 132 0.92 19.41 4.32
N PHE A 133 2.17 19.63 3.92
CA PHE A 133 2.56 20.04 2.57
C PHE A 133 2.83 18.88 1.63
N PHE A 134 2.70 17.63 2.11
CA PHE A 134 2.77 16.50 1.21
C PHE A 134 1.59 16.49 0.23
N GLU A 135 1.94 16.40 -1.04
CA GLU A 135 1.02 16.23 -2.15
C GLU A 135 1.28 14.90 -2.86
N LYS A 136 0.27 14.40 -3.59
CA LYS A 136 0.34 13.11 -4.29
C LYS A 136 1.50 13.04 -5.28
N GLY A 137 1.81 14.15 -5.98
CA GLY A 137 2.85 14.20 -7.01
C GLY A 137 4.23 13.76 -6.49
N PHE A 138 4.60 14.22 -5.29
CA PHE A 138 5.87 13.87 -4.63
C PHE A 138 6.10 12.37 -4.54
N PHE A 139 5.05 11.61 -4.20
CA PHE A 139 5.15 10.16 -4.05
C PHE A 139 5.08 9.45 -5.40
N ILE A 140 4.21 9.91 -6.31
CA ILE A 140 4.04 9.28 -7.63
C ILE A 140 5.36 9.34 -8.40
N ASP A 141 5.96 10.52 -8.52
CA ASP A 141 7.13 10.71 -9.38
C ASP A 141 8.37 10.03 -8.78
N ALA A 142 8.55 10.14 -7.47
CA ALA A 142 9.66 9.47 -6.79
C ALA A 142 9.56 7.94 -6.81
N LEU A 143 8.36 7.38 -6.61
CA LEU A 143 8.19 5.93 -6.70
C LEU A 143 8.33 5.43 -8.13
N ILE A 144 7.90 6.19 -9.14
CA ILE A 144 8.17 5.88 -10.55
C ILE A 144 9.68 5.87 -10.84
N ASP A 145 10.43 6.81 -10.27
CA ASP A 145 11.88 6.82 -10.42
C ASP A 145 12.52 5.61 -9.75
N LYS A 146 12.12 5.29 -8.50
CA LYS A 146 12.54 4.07 -7.79
C LYS A 146 12.20 2.78 -8.53
N MET A 147 11.15 2.76 -9.36
CA MET A 147 10.83 1.58 -10.19
C MET A 147 11.91 1.27 -11.22
N LYS A 148 12.71 2.24 -11.67
CA LYS A 148 13.78 2.02 -12.67
C LYS A 148 14.85 1.05 -12.15
N ASP A 149 15.07 1.06 -10.84
CA ASP A 149 16.04 0.21 -10.15
C ASP A 149 15.40 -0.95 -9.38
N ALA A 150 14.11 -1.23 -9.60
CA ALA A 150 13.39 -2.30 -8.93
C ALA A 150 14.00 -3.67 -9.24
N LYS A 151 13.95 -4.58 -8.26
CA LYS A 151 14.60 -5.90 -8.34
C LYS A 151 13.57 -7.02 -8.47
N VAL A 152 13.94 -8.06 -9.21
CA VAL A 152 13.15 -9.30 -9.28
C VAL A 152 13.42 -10.11 -8.01
N LEU A 153 12.37 -10.38 -7.24
CA LEU A 153 12.42 -11.27 -6.09
C LEU A 153 12.23 -12.71 -6.57
N LYS A 154 13.21 -13.58 -6.31
CA LYS A 154 13.21 -14.98 -6.76
C LYS A 154 13.01 -15.96 -5.61
N ASN A 155 13.55 -15.65 -4.44
CA ASN A 155 13.56 -16.55 -3.29
C ASN A 155 13.15 -15.85 -1.99
N LEU A 156 12.78 -16.66 -0.98
CA LEU A 156 12.44 -16.17 0.35
C LEU A 156 13.64 -15.67 1.15
N ASP A 157 14.86 -15.94 0.71
CA ASP A 157 16.09 -15.44 1.34
C ASP A 157 16.63 -14.16 0.68
N ASP A 158 16.07 -13.76 -0.48
CA ASP A 158 16.51 -12.55 -1.18
C ASP A 158 16.19 -11.29 -0.36
N ASP A 159 17.17 -10.43 -0.11
CA ASP A 159 16.96 -9.14 0.55
C ASP A 159 17.48 -8.00 -0.34
N PHE A 160 16.60 -7.07 -0.66
CA PHE A 160 16.89 -5.91 -1.49
C PHE A 160 16.49 -4.63 -0.74
N ALA A 161 17.14 -4.39 0.39
CA ALA A 161 16.96 -3.20 1.19
C ALA A 161 16.99 -1.92 0.33
N GLY A 162 16.01 -1.04 0.52
CA GLY A 162 15.90 0.24 -0.18
C GLY A 162 15.39 0.17 -1.63
N HIS A 163 15.26 -1.02 -2.22
CA HIS A 163 14.71 -1.21 -3.56
C HIS A 163 13.28 -1.76 -3.52
N LEU A 164 12.44 -1.31 -4.44
CA LEU A 164 11.16 -1.97 -4.70
C LEU A 164 11.42 -3.34 -5.34
N VAL A 165 10.58 -4.32 -5.02
CA VAL A 165 10.74 -5.69 -5.50
C VAL A 165 9.48 -6.19 -6.20
N TYR A 166 9.62 -7.02 -7.21
CA TYR A 166 8.47 -7.60 -7.93
C TYR A 166 8.76 -9.05 -8.34
N LEU A 167 7.73 -9.81 -8.68
CA LEU A 167 7.88 -11.15 -9.25
C LEU A 167 7.87 -11.06 -10.77
N ASP A 168 8.85 -11.73 -11.40
CA ASP A 168 8.87 -11.87 -12.85
C ASP A 168 7.85 -12.93 -13.25
N GLU A 169 6.75 -12.48 -13.85
CA GLU A 169 5.78 -13.39 -14.47
C GLU A 169 6.37 -13.84 -15.80
N LYS A 170 6.95 -15.05 -15.82
CA LYS A 170 7.26 -15.76 -17.06
C LYS A 170 6.02 -15.93 -17.93
#